data_AF-A0A183DWR7-F1
#
_entry.id   AF-A0A183DWR7-F1
#
_cell.length_a   1.000
_cell.length_b   1.000
_cell.length_c   1.000
_cell.angle_alpha   90.00
_cell.angle_beta   90.00
_cell.angle_gamma   90.00
#
_symmetry.space_group_name_H-M   'P 1'
#
loop_
_entity.id
_entity.type
_entity.pdbx_description
1 polymer ?
#
loop_
_entity_poly.entity_id
_entity_poly.type
_entity_poly.pdbx_seq_one_letter_code
_entity_poly.pdbx_strand_id
1 'polypeptide(L)'
;MSKQQRRKGNARAASSAQAADLLTSFGQTASSATFTECDTSSTSRMLDDLEIDDDISQSEMQIALKKLIKKDALTREKGLKELGELLTEASLVDAKAGFKSFVAVFPKLSLDWRLTIRHASLRVLETFICKLQKECEPFLKKARNSIVVWVFWVLPYALFLMHDGNTAVADASKEMLKNCFVSEKHAVVVDMCRDALYDIAIQMVNVSHPLSNSKDEEETSEQRCTRLKLQGLRCLRWACAAPLSEDQQQQMVQLFSRRSMDFFRVSAPQVISS
;
A
#
# COMPACT_ATOMS: atom_id res chain seq x y z
N MET A 1 17.13 -34.24 44.95
CA MET A 1 18.02 -33.13 44.51
C MET A 1 19.23 -33.73 43.81
N SER A 2 19.43 -33.45 42.52
CA SER A 2 20.71 -33.64 41.82
C SER A 2 20.77 -32.64 40.67
N LYS A 3 21.78 -31.76 40.70
CA LYS A 3 21.98 -30.67 39.74
C LYS A 3 22.80 -31.19 38.55
N GLN A 4 22.34 -30.97 37.32
CA GLN A 4 23.11 -31.31 36.13
C GLN A 4 23.81 -30.07 35.54
N GLN A 5 25.11 -30.23 35.31
CA GLN A 5 26.11 -29.21 34.95
C GLN A 5 25.89 -28.52 33.59
N ARG A 6 26.14 -27.21 33.59
CA ARG A 6 26.40 -26.37 32.40
C ARG A 6 27.62 -26.89 31.62
N ARG A 7 27.49 -27.09 30.30
CA ARG A 7 28.65 -27.17 29.38
C ARG A 7 28.78 -25.86 28.60
N LYS A 8 30.00 -25.30 28.69
CA LYS A 8 30.51 -24.05 28.12
C LYS A 8 31.36 -24.41 26.89
N GLY A 9 31.18 -23.69 25.78
CA GLY A 9 32.20 -23.53 24.73
C GLY A 9 32.09 -24.44 23.50
N ASN A 10 31.52 -23.91 22.41
CA ASN A 10 32.16 -23.82 21.08
C ASN A 10 31.20 -23.15 20.08
N ALA A 11 31.02 -21.84 20.19
CA ALA A 11 30.48 -21.04 19.11
C ALA A 11 31.67 -20.51 18.29
N ARG A 12 31.97 -21.16 17.16
CA ARG A 12 32.81 -20.53 16.13
C ARG A 12 32.03 -19.32 15.60
N ALA A 13 32.59 -18.12 15.75
CA ALA A 13 32.09 -16.94 15.07
C ALA A 13 32.23 -17.17 13.55
N ALA A 14 31.10 -17.28 12.84
CA ALA A 14 31.10 -17.22 11.38
C ALA A 14 31.45 -15.78 10.99
N SER A 15 32.63 -15.60 10.41
CA SER A 15 33.26 -14.31 10.16
C SER A 15 32.56 -13.52 9.07
N SER A 16 32.13 -12.30 9.41
CA SER A 16 31.65 -11.24 8.49
C SER A 16 32.64 -10.88 7.38
N ALA A 17 33.92 -11.22 7.52
CA ALA A 17 34.96 -10.97 6.52
C ALA A 17 34.71 -11.72 5.20
N GLN A 18 34.14 -12.93 5.25
CA GLN A 18 33.92 -13.74 4.04
C GLN A 18 32.78 -13.22 3.17
N ALA A 19 31.85 -12.43 3.74
CA ALA A 19 30.77 -11.79 2.99
C ALA A 19 31.23 -10.52 2.26
N ALA A 20 32.23 -9.82 2.80
CA ALA A 20 32.80 -8.61 2.19
C ALA A 20 33.67 -8.94 0.96
N ASP A 21 34.38 -10.07 0.98
CA ASP A 21 35.19 -10.51 -0.17
C ASP A 21 34.31 -10.93 -1.36
N LEU A 22 33.12 -11.50 -1.11
CA LEU A 22 32.17 -11.82 -2.18
C LEU A 22 31.65 -10.57 -2.90
N LEU A 23 31.40 -9.48 -2.18
CA LEU A 23 31.01 -8.19 -2.78
C LEU A 23 32.13 -7.56 -3.62
N THR A 24 33.38 -7.85 -3.28
CA THR A 24 34.55 -7.31 -4.01
C THR A 24 34.87 -8.12 -5.28
N SER A 25 34.52 -9.42 -5.28
CA SER A 25 34.74 -10.32 -6.43
C SER A 25 33.73 -10.16 -7.58
N PHE A 26 32.54 -9.62 -7.31
CA PHE A 26 31.59 -9.19 -8.34
C PHE A 26 31.87 -7.74 -8.68
N GLY A 27 32.81 -7.51 -9.62
CA GLY A 27 33.31 -6.19 -10.02
C GLY A 27 32.25 -5.20 -10.52
N GLN A 28 31.48 -4.62 -9.61
CA GLN A 28 30.70 -3.40 -9.83
C GLN A 28 31.37 -2.27 -9.04
N THR A 29 32.33 -1.66 -9.73
CA THR A 29 32.86 -0.35 -9.40
C THR A 29 31.74 0.67 -9.41
N ALA A 30 31.60 1.40 -8.31
CA ALA A 30 30.82 2.63 -8.26
C ALA A 30 31.36 3.60 -9.31
N SER A 31 30.56 3.92 -10.33
CA SER A 31 30.80 5.06 -11.19
C SER A 31 29.53 5.90 -11.27
N SER A 32 29.74 7.18 -10.99
CA SER A 32 28.78 8.27 -11.10
C SER A 32 28.17 8.34 -12.50
N ALA A 33 26.85 8.22 -12.61
CA ALA A 33 26.11 8.64 -13.79
C ALA A 33 24.70 9.07 -13.38
N THR A 34 24.42 10.34 -13.65
CA THR A 34 23.15 11.05 -13.57
C THR A 34 22.05 10.32 -14.36
N PHE A 35 20.98 9.88 -13.71
CA PHE A 35 19.69 9.66 -14.36
C PHE A 35 18.55 10.04 -13.40
N THR A 36 17.74 10.97 -13.88
CA THR A 36 16.44 11.36 -13.36
C THR A 36 15.48 10.18 -13.47
N GLU A 37 15.20 9.50 -12.37
CA GLU A 37 14.16 8.48 -12.29
C GLU A 37 13.32 8.71 -11.04
N CYS A 38 12.01 8.83 -11.24
CA CYS A 38 11.03 8.96 -10.18
C CYS A 38 10.93 7.60 -9.48
N ASP A 39 11.64 7.46 -8.36
CA ASP A 39 11.81 6.21 -7.63
C ASP A 39 10.49 5.67 -7.06
N THR A 40 9.91 4.69 -7.74
CA THR A 40 8.99 3.71 -7.14
C THR A 40 9.71 2.78 -6.13
N SER A 41 11.06 2.77 -6.16
CA SER A 41 11.96 2.09 -5.22
C SER A 41 11.92 2.65 -3.77
N SER A 42 11.40 3.87 -3.59
CA SER A 42 11.26 4.48 -2.26
C SER A 42 10.26 3.74 -1.36
N THR A 43 9.29 3.00 -1.93
CA THR A 43 8.26 2.30 -1.13
C THR A 43 8.84 1.18 -0.28
N SER A 44 9.77 0.37 -0.79
CA SER A 44 10.35 -0.75 -0.02
C SER A 44 11.36 -0.28 1.02
N ARG A 45 12.15 0.77 0.72
CA ARG A 45 13.16 1.29 1.64
C ARG A 45 12.55 2.10 2.79
N MET A 46 11.46 2.82 2.55
CA MET A 46 10.78 3.56 3.63
C MET A 46 9.96 2.67 4.57
N LEU A 47 9.53 1.48 4.17
CA LEU A 47 8.69 0.58 4.98
C LEU A 47 9.49 -0.19 6.05
N ASP A 48 10.73 -0.57 5.75
CA ASP A 48 11.63 -1.23 6.72
C ASP A 48 12.38 -0.21 7.60
N ASP A 49 12.48 1.05 7.14
CA ASP A 49 13.19 2.16 7.81
C ASP A 49 12.23 3.17 8.46
N LEU A 50 11.00 2.76 8.81
CA LEU A 50 10.11 3.55 9.67
C LEU A 50 10.66 3.59 11.10
N GLU A 51 11.82 4.22 11.30
CA GLU A 51 12.14 4.86 12.57
C GLU A 51 11.13 6.00 12.74
N ILE A 52 9.99 5.65 13.36
CA ILE A 52 9.08 6.66 13.92
C ILE A 52 9.92 7.37 14.97
N ASP A 53 10.35 8.58 14.62
CA ASP A 53 11.17 9.47 15.44
C ASP A 53 10.79 9.34 16.92
N ASP A 54 11.66 8.71 17.71
CA ASP A 54 11.42 8.37 19.12
C ASP A 54 11.63 9.59 20.04
N ASP A 55 11.77 10.79 19.46
CA ASP A 55 11.96 12.03 20.19
C ASP A 55 10.66 12.48 20.87
N ILE A 56 10.51 12.02 22.12
CA ILE A 56 9.80 12.61 23.26
C ILE A 56 8.54 13.43 22.89
N SER A 57 7.59 12.73 22.28
CA SER A 57 6.15 12.87 22.58
C SER A 57 5.47 11.58 22.15
N GLN A 58 5.34 10.61 23.07
CA GLN A 58 4.48 9.43 22.87
C GLN A 58 3.00 9.88 22.94
N SER A 59 2.61 10.79 22.05
CA SER A 59 1.23 11.20 21.89
C SER A 59 0.39 9.95 21.60
N GLU A 60 -0.84 9.95 22.09
CA GLU A 60 -1.77 8.83 21.88
C GLU A 60 -1.92 8.51 20.38
N MET A 61 -1.79 9.52 19.50
CA MET A 61 -1.79 9.37 18.05
C MET A 61 -0.58 8.56 17.54
N GLN A 62 0.63 8.84 18.02
CA GLN A 62 1.80 8.05 17.66
C GLN A 62 1.68 6.60 18.17
N ILE A 63 1.11 6.39 19.36
CA ILE A 63 0.86 5.05 19.90
C ILE A 63 -0.13 4.30 19.01
N ALA A 64 -1.21 4.95 18.58
CA ALA A 64 -2.19 4.38 17.66
C ALA A 64 -1.56 4.04 16.30
N LEU A 65 -0.71 4.91 15.75
CA LEU A 65 0.04 4.67 14.51
C LEU A 65 1.03 3.49 14.63
N LYS A 66 1.74 3.38 15.77
CA LYS A 66 2.66 2.25 16.06
C LYS A 66 1.90 0.90 16.14
N LYS A 67 0.60 0.89 16.43
CA LYS A 67 -0.24 -0.33 16.37
C LYS A 67 -0.51 -0.79 14.94
N LEU A 68 -0.55 0.12 13.97
CA LEU A 68 -0.89 -0.20 12.56
C LEU A 68 0.16 -1.04 11.86
N ILE A 69 1.43 -0.98 12.31
CA ILE A 69 2.52 -1.76 11.73
C ILE A 69 2.65 -3.17 12.34
N LYS A 70 1.86 -3.49 13.36
CA LYS A 70 1.94 -4.79 14.06
C LYS A 70 1.37 -5.92 13.20
N LYS A 71 1.92 -7.12 13.40
CA LYS A 71 1.49 -8.35 12.69
C LYS A 71 0.10 -8.84 13.10
N ASP A 72 -0.26 -8.63 14.37
CA ASP A 72 -1.57 -9.02 14.90
C ASP A 72 -2.68 -8.10 14.35
N ALA A 73 -3.70 -8.70 13.74
CA ALA A 73 -4.78 -7.97 13.09
C ALA A 73 -5.68 -7.22 14.09
N LEU A 74 -5.96 -7.81 15.27
CA LEU A 74 -6.76 -7.17 16.31
C LEU A 74 -6.09 -5.91 16.85
N THR A 75 -4.76 -5.92 16.96
CA THR A 75 -3.97 -4.75 17.34
C THR A 75 -4.05 -3.65 16.29
N ARG A 76 -4.00 -3.99 14.99
CA ARG A 76 -4.19 -3.01 13.90
C ARG A 76 -5.60 -2.42 13.92
N GLU A 77 -6.64 -3.25 14.09
CA GLU A 77 -8.03 -2.80 14.20
C GLU A 77 -8.22 -1.82 15.37
N LYS A 78 -7.66 -2.15 16.54
CA LYS A 78 -7.68 -1.27 17.71
C LYS A 78 -6.94 0.05 17.42
N GLY A 79 -5.78 -0.01 16.78
CA GLY A 79 -5.04 1.18 16.37
C GLY A 79 -5.81 2.08 15.41
N LEU A 80 -6.51 1.51 14.42
CA LEU A 80 -7.35 2.27 13.50
C LEU A 80 -8.53 2.95 14.20
N LYS A 81 -9.17 2.24 15.14
CA LYS A 81 -10.27 2.77 15.93
C LYS A 81 -9.82 3.98 16.78
N GLU A 82 -8.78 3.77 17.58
CA GLU A 82 -8.21 4.84 18.43
C GLU A 82 -7.72 6.02 17.60
N LEU A 83 -7.03 5.77 16.47
CA LEU A 83 -6.57 6.83 15.59
C LEU A 83 -7.74 7.65 15.03
N GLY A 84 -8.84 7.00 14.65
CA GLY A 84 -10.06 7.68 14.22
C GLY A 84 -10.64 8.58 15.31
N GLU A 85 -10.73 8.10 16.54
CA GLU A 85 -11.20 8.86 17.71
C GLU A 85 -10.29 10.07 17.98
N LEU A 86 -8.98 9.85 18.07
CA LEU A 86 -7.98 10.89 18.33
C LEU A 86 -7.96 12.00 17.26
N LEU A 87 -8.21 11.64 15.99
CA LEU A 87 -8.26 12.63 14.91
C LEU A 87 -9.41 13.62 15.03
N THR A 88 -10.50 13.27 15.72
CA THR A 88 -11.62 14.19 15.91
C THR A 88 -11.19 15.40 16.76
N GLU A 89 -10.38 15.16 17.79
CA GLU A 89 -9.93 16.17 18.76
C GLU A 89 -8.55 16.77 18.42
N ALA A 90 -7.76 16.11 17.57
CA ALA A 90 -6.40 16.54 17.24
C ALA A 90 -6.32 17.97 16.70
N SER A 91 -5.24 18.68 17.05
CA SER A 91 -4.90 19.93 16.38
C SER A 91 -4.53 19.69 14.90
N LEU A 92 -4.54 20.72 14.07
CA LEU A 92 -4.10 20.59 12.67
C LEU A 92 -2.62 20.20 12.55
N VAL A 93 -1.79 20.67 13.49
CA VAL A 93 -0.36 20.36 13.54
C VAL A 93 -0.18 18.87 13.79
N ASP A 94 -0.89 18.33 14.78
CA ASP A 94 -0.84 16.90 15.13
C ASP A 94 -1.43 16.03 14.03
N ALA A 95 -2.57 16.44 13.45
CA ALA A 95 -3.18 15.74 12.33
C ALA A 95 -2.24 15.69 11.11
N LYS A 96 -1.50 16.77 10.82
CA LYS A 96 -0.53 16.80 9.72
C LYS A 96 0.66 15.89 9.99
N ALA A 97 1.18 15.88 11.21
CA ALA A 97 2.26 14.99 11.61
C ALA A 97 1.82 13.51 11.56
N GLY A 98 0.64 13.20 12.09
CA GLY A 98 0.05 11.86 12.03
C GLY A 98 -0.23 11.40 10.61
N PHE A 99 -0.70 12.29 9.73
CA PHE A 99 -0.97 11.96 8.34
C PHE A 99 0.29 11.56 7.59
N LYS A 100 1.43 12.23 7.85
CA LYS A 100 2.74 11.85 7.28
C LYS A 100 3.07 10.38 7.57
N SER A 101 2.89 9.95 8.82
CA SER A 101 3.15 8.57 9.24
C SER A 101 2.10 7.60 8.71
N PHE A 102 0.82 8.02 8.69
CA PHE A 102 -0.28 7.19 8.19
C PHE A 102 -0.12 6.87 6.70
N VAL A 103 0.31 7.85 5.90
CA VAL A 103 0.52 7.71 4.45
C VAL A 103 1.52 6.59 4.13
N ALA A 104 2.56 6.42 4.94
CA ALA A 104 3.55 5.36 4.73
C ALA A 104 2.97 3.95 4.96
N VAL A 105 2.01 3.81 5.88
CA VAL A 105 1.43 2.50 6.23
C VAL A 105 0.14 2.18 5.49
N PHE A 106 -0.56 3.18 4.95
CA PHE A 106 -1.86 3.02 4.28
C PHE A 106 -1.83 2.01 3.13
N PRO A 107 -0.83 1.98 2.21
CA PRO A 107 -0.77 0.97 1.16
C PRO A 107 -0.87 -0.46 1.69
N LYS A 108 -0.19 -0.76 2.81
CA LYS A 108 -0.23 -2.08 3.45
C LYS A 108 -1.62 -2.38 4.03
N LEU A 109 -2.21 -1.41 4.72
CA LEU A 109 -3.56 -1.53 5.31
C LEU A 109 -4.65 -1.67 4.25
N SER A 110 -4.50 -0.99 3.10
CA SER A 110 -5.42 -1.05 1.97
C SER A 110 -5.43 -2.44 1.29
N LEU A 111 -4.39 -3.25 1.49
CA LEU A 111 -4.27 -4.59 0.92
C LEU A 111 -4.34 -5.69 1.98
N ASP A 112 -4.73 -5.33 3.20
CA ASP A 112 -4.86 -6.24 4.34
C ASP A 112 -5.89 -7.35 4.04
N TRP A 113 -5.68 -8.54 4.58
CA TRP A 113 -6.60 -9.67 4.43
C TRP A 113 -7.99 -9.33 4.99
N ARG A 114 -8.04 -8.69 6.16
CA ARG A 114 -9.29 -8.39 6.84
C ARG A 114 -10.00 -7.20 6.20
N LEU A 115 -11.24 -7.43 5.79
CA LEU A 115 -12.10 -6.37 5.25
C LEU A 115 -12.33 -5.24 6.26
N THR A 116 -12.36 -5.55 7.55
CA THR A 116 -12.53 -4.60 8.65
C THR A 116 -11.38 -3.60 8.72
N ILE A 117 -10.14 -4.07 8.54
CA ILE A 117 -8.95 -3.22 8.48
C ILE A 117 -8.98 -2.35 7.22
N ARG A 118 -9.26 -2.92 6.05
CA ARG A 118 -9.38 -2.16 4.79
C ARG A 118 -10.44 -1.06 4.92
N HIS A 119 -11.63 -1.40 5.41
CA HIS A 119 -12.73 -0.45 5.63
C HIS A 119 -12.37 0.63 6.65
N ALA A 120 -11.84 0.28 7.82
CA ALA A 120 -11.47 1.24 8.85
C ALA A 120 -10.34 2.17 8.38
N SER A 121 -9.38 1.67 7.59
CA SER A 121 -8.31 2.49 7.01
C SER A 121 -8.83 3.56 6.06
N LEU A 122 -9.86 3.26 5.26
CA LEU A 122 -10.54 4.24 4.41
C LEU A 122 -11.22 5.34 5.23
N ARG A 123 -11.87 4.98 6.36
CA ARG A 123 -12.52 5.97 7.24
C ARG A 123 -11.52 6.87 7.94
N VAL A 124 -10.39 6.33 8.38
CA VAL A 124 -9.29 7.13 8.94
C VAL A 124 -8.70 8.05 7.87
N LEU A 125 -8.49 7.55 6.65
CA LEU A 125 -8.03 8.37 5.53
C LEU A 125 -9.01 9.50 5.20
N GLU A 126 -10.32 9.22 5.17
CA GLU A 126 -11.38 10.20 4.98
C GLU A 126 -11.28 11.33 6.00
N THR A 127 -11.17 10.97 7.29
CA THR A 127 -11.06 11.93 8.40
C THR A 127 -9.81 12.80 8.25
N PHE A 128 -8.66 12.21 7.90
CA PHE A 128 -7.44 12.97 7.64
C PHE A 128 -7.62 13.98 6.50
N ILE A 129 -8.12 13.52 5.34
CA ILE A 129 -8.29 14.38 4.17
C ILE A 129 -9.27 15.51 4.49
N CYS A 130 -10.44 15.20 5.04
CA CYS A 130 -11.45 16.20 5.40
C CYS A 130 -10.94 17.22 6.42
N LYS A 131 -10.17 16.78 7.43
CA LYS A 131 -9.62 17.67 8.46
C LYS A 131 -8.52 18.57 7.91
N LEU A 132 -7.63 18.03 7.08
CA LEU A 132 -6.51 18.78 6.51
C LEU A 132 -6.92 19.69 5.35
N GLN A 133 -7.96 19.34 4.58
CA GLN A 133 -8.46 20.17 3.49
C GLN A 133 -9.10 21.47 3.97
N LYS A 134 -9.92 21.41 5.03
CA LYS A 134 -10.73 22.55 5.51
C LYS A 134 -9.91 23.78 5.94
N GLU A 135 -8.63 23.59 6.26
CA GLU A 135 -7.78 24.65 6.84
C GLU A 135 -6.54 24.96 5.98
N CYS A 136 -6.35 24.24 4.87
CA CYS A 136 -5.23 24.45 3.94
C CYS A 136 -5.59 25.36 2.75
N GLU A 137 -6.87 25.72 2.54
CA GLU A 137 -7.31 26.56 1.41
C GLU A 137 -6.55 27.91 1.27
N PRO A 138 -6.14 28.60 2.36
CA PRO A 138 -5.30 29.80 2.26
C PRO A 138 -3.84 29.52 1.87
N PHE A 139 -3.32 28.31 2.15
CA PHE A 139 -1.91 27.93 1.96
C PHE A 139 -1.65 27.19 0.64
N LEU A 140 -2.70 26.70 -0.03
CA LEU A 140 -2.62 25.97 -1.31
C LEU A 140 -2.36 26.89 -2.52
N LYS A 141 -2.46 28.22 -2.37
CA LYS A 141 -2.25 29.18 -3.47
C LYS A 141 -0.79 29.50 -3.80
N LYS A 142 0.19 29.10 -2.99
CA LYS A 142 1.61 29.40 -3.29
C LYS A 142 2.59 28.27 -3.06
N ALA A 143 2.14 27.02 -2.97
CA ALA A 143 3.09 25.94 -2.89
C ALA A 143 2.55 24.61 -3.40
N ARG A 144 3.34 24.06 -4.32
CA ARG A 144 3.66 22.64 -4.44
C ARG A 144 4.12 22.10 -3.08
N ASN A 145 3.21 22.00 -2.10
CA ASN A 145 3.48 21.69 -0.70
C ASN A 145 2.93 20.31 -0.29
N SER A 146 3.71 19.65 0.55
CA SER A 146 3.70 18.25 1.02
C SER A 146 2.36 17.50 1.16
N ILE A 147 1.24 18.14 1.51
CA ILE A 147 -0.04 17.44 1.71
C ILE A 147 -0.65 16.99 0.39
N VAL A 148 -0.57 17.83 -0.67
CA VAL A 148 -1.04 17.43 -2.01
C VAL A 148 -0.25 16.25 -2.53
N VAL A 149 1.07 16.23 -2.26
CA VAL A 149 1.94 15.10 -2.58
C VAL A 149 1.48 13.87 -1.79
N TRP A 150 1.35 13.94 -0.47
CA TRP A 150 0.98 12.76 0.33
C TRP A 150 -0.41 12.20 0.02
N VAL A 151 -1.40 13.05 -0.25
CA VAL A 151 -2.71 12.61 -0.73
C VAL A 151 -2.56 11.87 -2.06
N PHE A 152 -1.75 12.38 -2.99
CA PHE A 152 -1.49 11.73 -4.26
C PHE A 152 -0.78 10.36 -4.14
N TRP A 153 -0.08 10.11 -3.03
CA TRP A 153 0.56 8.81 -2.77
C TRP A 153 -0.44 7.75 -2.27
N VAL A 154 -1.45 8.14 -1.50
CA VAL A 154 -2.43 7.19 -0.92
C VAL A 154 -3.69 7.04 -1.77
N LEU A 155 -4.04 8.06 -2.55
CA LEU A 155 -5.26 8.08 -3.34
C LEU A 155 -5.32 6.98 -4.40
N PRO A 156 -4.22 6.61 -5.08
CA PRO A 156 -4.23 5.45 -5.98
C PRO A 156 -4.66 4.15 -5.30
N TYR A 157 -4.18 3.89 -4.07
CA TYR A 157 -4.58 2.72 -3.29
C TYR A 157 -6.02 2.80 -2.81
N ALA A 158 -6.47 3.98 -2.40
CA ALA A 158 -7.87 4.19 -2.01
C ALA A 158 -8.82 3.96 -3.19
N LEU A 159 -8.50 4.47 -4.38
CA LEU A 159 -9.28 4.23 -5.59
C LEU A 159 -9.17 2.77 -6.06
N PHE A 160 -8.03 2.11 -5.89
CA PHE A 160 -7.89 0.67 -6.15
C PHE A 160 -8.87 -0.17 -5.30
N LEU A 161 -9.21 0.28 -4.08
CA LEU A 161 -10.23 -0.34 -3.24
C LEU A 161 -11.66 -0.21 -3.80
N MET A 162 -11.94 0.69 -4.75
CA MET A 162 -13.25 0.71 -5.45
C MET A 162 -13.51 -0.58 -6.24
N HIS A 163 -12.46 -1.37 -6.50
CA HIS A 163 -12.50 -2.64 -7.21
C HIS A 163 -12.37 -3.87 -6.29
N ASP A 164 -12.47 -3.68 -4.97
CA ASP A 164 -12.34 -4.75 -3.96
C ASP A 164 -13.29 -5.94 -4.23
N GLY A 165 -12.87 -7.12 -3.76
CA GLY A 165 -13.68 -8.34 -3.70
C GLY A 165 -15.01 -8.14 -2.99
N ASN A 166 -14.98 -7.36 -1.90
CA ASN A 166 -16.07 -7.11 -0.98
C ASN A 166 -16.74 -5.75 -1.28
N THR A 167 -18.07 -5.78 -1.40
CA THR A 167 -18.87 -4.59 -1.75
C THR A 167 -18.83 -3.50 -0.69
N ALA A 168 -18.79 -3.85 0.61
CA ALA A 168 -18.75 -2.86 1.69
C ALA A 168 -17.45 -2.03 1.66
N VAL A 169 -16.32 -2.66 1.32
CA VAL A 169 -15.04 -1.95 1.15
C VAL A 169 -15.06 -1.08 -0.11
N ALA A 170 -15.56 -1.62 -1.21
CA ALA A 170 -15.68 -0.88 -2.46
C ALA A 170 -16.57 0.36 -2.34
N ASP A 171 -17.71 0.22 -1.65
CA ASP A 171 -18.64 1.32 -1.45
C ASP A 171 -18.09 2.35 -0.44
N ALA A 172 -17.37 1.92 0.60
CA ALA A 172 -16.68 2.84 1.50
C ALA A 172 -15.61 3.67 0.79
N SER A 173 -14.89 3.10 -0.19
CA SER A 173 -13.92 3.87 -1.00
C SER A 173 -14.62 4.92 -1.88
N LYS A 174 -15.72 4.55 -2.54
CA LYS A 174 -16.54 5.49 -3.32
C LYS A 174 -17.11 6.60 -2.44
N GLU A 175 -17.57 6.27 -1.24
CA GLU A 175 -18.12 7.21 -0.28
C GLU A 175 -17.03 8.16 0.25
N MET A 176 -15.85 7.65 0.60
CA MET A 176 -14.70 8.45 0.99
C MET A 176 -14.37 9.50 -0.09
N LEU A 177 -14.35 9.11 -1.37
CA LEU A 177 -14.11 10.04 -2.48
C LEU A 177 -15.20 11.13 -2.55
N LYS A 178 -16.47 10.74 -2.38
CA LYS A 178 -17.60 11.69 -2.36
C LYS A 178 -17.54 12.67 -1.21
N ASN A 179 -17.10 12.21 -0.03
CA ASN A 179 -17.04 13.04 1.17
C ASN A 179 -15.81 13.96 1.17
N CYS A 180 -14.70 13.49 0.61
CA CYS A 180 -13.43 14.23 0.58
C CYS A 180 -13.30 15.22 -0.57
N PHE A 181 -14.13 15.14 -1.62
CA PHE A 181 -13.98 15.99 -2.79
C PHE A 181 -15.36 16.45 -3.28
N VAL A 182 -15.45 17.69 -3.75
CA VAL A 182 -16.68 18.18 -4.40
C VAL A 182 -16.93 17.40 -5.70
N SER A 183 -18.22 17.15 -6.01
CA SER A 183 -18.66 16.30 -7.14
C SER A 183 -17.96 16.62 -8.47
N GLU A 184 -17.81 17.91 -8.78
CA GLU A 184 -17.18 18.40 -10.02
C GLU A 184 -15.69 18.02 -10.15
N LYS A 185 -15.02 17.73 -9.01
CA LYS A 185 -13.60 17.34 -8.97
C LYS A 185 -13.39 15.83 -8.97
N HIS A 186 -14.43 15.02 -8.85
CA HIS A 186 -14.29 13.55 -8.79
C HIS A 186 -13.65 12.99 -10.06
N ALA A 187 -14.15 13.38 -11.22
CA ALA A 187 -13.61 12.95 -12.51
C ALA A 187 -12.14 13.37 -12.66
N VAL A 188 -11.79 14.59 -12.26
CA VAL A 188 -10.42 15.11 -12.30
C VAL A 188 -9.50 14.29 -11.41
N VAL A 189 -9.90 14.03 -10.17
CA VAL A 189 -9.11 13.24 -9.22
C VAL A 189 -8.86 11.82 -9.73
N VAL A 190 -9.91 11.17 -10.23
CA VAL A 190 -9.82 9.82 -10.78
C VAL A 190 -8.93 9.77 -12.01
N ASP A 191 -9.03 10.77 -12.89
CA ASP A 191 -8.20 10.85 -14.09
C ASP A 191 -6.72 11.12 -13.76
N MET A 192 -6.45 12.00 -12.80
CA MET A 192 -5.08 12.25 -12.32
C MET A 192 -4.41 11.00 -11.75
N CYS A 193 -5.16 10.09 -11.13
CA CYS A 193 -4.62 8.85 -10.57
C CYS A 193 -4.67 7.66 -11.55
N ARG A 194 -5.19 7.84 -12.77
CA ARG A 194 -5.47 6.74 -13.70
C ARG A 194 -4.23 5.89 -14.02
N ASP A 195 -3.11 6.53 -14.36
CA ASP A 195 -1.88 5.80 -14.70
C ASP A 195 -1.32 5.07 -13.49
N ALA A 196 -1.29 5.70 -12.31
CA ALA A 196 -0.88 5.05 -11.07
C ALA A 196 -1.80 3.86 -10.70
N LEU A 197 -3.10 3.97 -10.96
CA LEU A 197 -4.05 2.86 -10.78
C LEU A 197 -3.74 1.70 -11.73
N TYR A 198 -3.51 2.02 -12.99
CA TYR A 198 -3.15 1.05 -14.00
C TYR A 198 -1.86 0.32 -13.60
N ASP A 199 -0.84 1.05 -13.16
CA ASP A 199 0.45 0.51 -12.72
C ASP A 199 0.31 -0.39 -11.49
N ILE A 200 -0.45 0.03 -10.47
CA ILE A 200 -0.75 -0.82 -9.32
C ILE A 200 -1.46 -2.09 -9.79
N ALA A 201 -2.50 -1.96 -10.62
CA ALA A 201 -3.31 -3.07 -11.07
C ALA A 201 -2.49 -4.09 -11.89
N ILE A 202 -1.69 -3.64 -12.86
CA ILE A 202 -0.85 -4.53 -13.68
C ILE A 202 0.23 -5.23 -12.82
N GLN A 203 0.80 -4.52 -11.84
CA GLN A 203 1.77 -5.13 -10.92
C GLN A 203 1.13 -6.16 -9.99
N MET A 204 -0.10 -5.92 -9.51
CA MET A 204 -0.84 -6.90 -8.71
C MET A 204 -1.17 -8.16 -9.53
N VAL A 205 -1.59 -7.99 -10.79
CA VAL A 205 -1.88 -9.14 -11.67
C VAL A 205 -0.61 -9.94 -11.96
N ASN A 206 0.51 -9.26 -12.18
CA ASN A 206 1.81 -9.91 -12.42
C ASN A 206 2.51 -10.40 -11.15
N VAL A 207 1.96 -10.13 -9.97
CA VAL A 207 2.59 -10.43 -8.66
C VAL A 207 3.99 -9.81 -8.54
N SER A 208 4.21 -8.67 -9.20
CA SER A 208 5.47 -7.92 -9.17
C SER A 208 5.43 -6.74 -8.20
N HIS A 209 4.26 -6.42 -7.63
CA HIS A 209 4.14 -5.36 -6.65
C HIS A 209 4.84 -5.77 -5.33
N PRO A 210 5.60 -4.89 -4.65
CA PRO A 210 6.30 -5.23 -3.40
C PRO A 210 5.38 -5.79 -2.31
N LEU A 211 4.14 -5.28 -2.24
CA LEU A 211 3.12 -5.73 -1.28
C LEU A 211 2.39 -7.02 -1.69
N SER A 212 2.63 -7.59 -2.88
CA SER A 212 1.99 -8.85 -3.29
C SER A 212 2.43 -10.03 -2.42
N ASN A 213 3.67 -10.02 -1.93
CA ASN A 213 4.26 -11.09 -1.14
C ASN A 213 4.33 -10.80 0.37
N SER A 214 3.57 -9.81 0.86
CA SER A 214 3.56 -9.50 2.29
C SER A 214 3.05 -10.69 3.09
N LYS A 215 3.80 -11.09 4.12
CA LYS A 215 3.40 -12.17 5.02
C LYS A 215 2.31 -11.69 5.97
N ASP A 216 1.11 -12.23 5.79
CA ASP A 216 0.01 -12.15 6.76
C ASP A 216 -0.14 -13.55 7.39
N GLU A 217 -0.43 -13.63 8.69
CA GLU A 217 -0.57 -14.91 9.39
C GLU A 217 -1.94 -15.57 9.12
N GLU A 218 -2.94 -14.78 8.71
CA GLU A 218 -4.30 -15.24 8.50
C GLU A 218 -4.62 -15.56 7.02
N GLU A 219 -3.78 -15.11 6.09
CA GLU A 219 -3.97 -15.27 4.64
C GLU A 219 -2.82 -16.09 4.04
N THR A 220 -3.13 -17.18 3.34
CA THR A 220 -2.09 -17.93 2.62
C THR A 220 -1.59 -17.15 1.41
N SER A 221 -0.35 -17.42 0.96
CA SER A 221 0.21 -16.77 -0.22
C SER A 221 -0.65 -16.97 -1.48
N GLU A 222 -1.32 -18.12 -1.61
CA GLU A 222 -2.22 -18.42 -2.73
C GLU A 222 -3.52 -17.62 -2.66
N GLN A 223 -4.13 -17.53 -1.47
CA GLN A 223 -5.32 -16.70 -1.24
C GLN A 223 -5.03 -15.24 -1.56
N ARG A 224 -3.89 -14.72 -1.07
CA ARG A 224 -3.42 -13.37 -1.35
C ARG A 224 -3.23 -13.12 -2.83
N CYS A 225 -2.47 -13.99 -3.49
CA CYS A 225 -2.21 -13.92 -4.93
C CYS A 225 -3.53 -13.88 -5.71
N THR A 226 -4.46 -14.79 -5.41
CA THR A 226 -5.76 -14.86 -6.08
C THR A 226 -6.59 -13.60 -5.87
N ARG A 227 -6.70 -13.11 -4.62
CA ARG A 227 -7.46 -11.92 -4.27
C ARG A 227 -6.93 -10.67 -4.95
N LEU A 228 -5.61 -10.44 -4.86
CA LEU A 228 -4.98 -9.25 -5.44
C LEU A 228 -5.00 -9.28 -6.98
N LYS A 229 -4.80 -10.45 -7.60
CA LYS A 229 -4.96 -10.60 -9.06
C LYS A 229 -6.38 -10.29 -9.50
N LEU A 230 -7.38 -10.82 -8.81
CA LEU A 230 -8.79 -10.60 -9.17
C LEU A 230 -9.17 -9.12 -9.04
N GLN A 231 -8.74 -8.46 -7.97
CA GLN A 231 -8.93 -7.02 -7.78
C GLN A 231 -8.20 -6.21 -8.86
N GLY A 232 -6.96 -6.58 -9.17
CA GLY A 232 -6.17 -6.01 -10.28
C GLY A 232 -6.89 -6.11 -11.61
N LEU A 233 -7.44 -7.28 -11.97
CA LEU A 233 -8.20 -7.48 -13.20
C LEU A 233 -9.48 -6.64 -13.24
N ARG A 234 -10.19 -6.50 -12.12
CA ARG A 234 -11.37 -5.62 -12.02
C ARG A 234 -11.00 -4.15 -12.24
N CYS A 235 -9.86 -3.71 -11.69
CA CYS A 235 -9.35 -2.36 -11.89
C CYS A 235 -8.90 -2.14 -13.34
N LEU A 236 -8.15 -3.08 -13.94
CA LEU A 236 -7.75 -3.01 -15.35
C LEU A 236 -8.97 -2.94 -16.27
N ARG A 237 -10.01 -3.76 -16.04
CA ARG A 237 -11.26 -3.67 -16.81
C ARG A 237 -11.85 -2.27 -16.79
N TRP A 238 -11.82 -1.59 -15.65
CA TRP A 238 -12.28 -0.21 -15.52
C TRP A 238 -11.34 0.77 -16.24
N ALA A 239 -10.02 0.62 -16.08
CA ALA A 239 -9.03 1.49 -16.72
C ALA A 239 -9.15 1.45 -18.26
N CYS A 240 -9.42 0.26 -18.81
CA CYS A 240 -9.62 0.02 -20.25
C CYS A 240 -10.91 0.62 -20.83
N ALA A 241 -11.80 1.17 -20.00
CA ALA A 241 -12.98 1.88 -20.50
C ALA A 241 -12.61 3.23 -21.17
N ALA A 242 -11.38 3.72 -20.96
CA ALA A 242 -10.81 4.85 -21.67
C ALA A 242 -9.66 4.40 -22.59
N PRO A 243 -9.29 5.22 -23.60
CA PRO A 243 -8.11 4.95 -24.42
C PRO A 243 -6.85 4.82 -23.56
N LEU A 244 -6.09 3.77 -23.81
CA LEU A 244 -4.80 3.51 -23.17
C LEU A 244 -3.66 4.03 -24.03
N SER A 245 -2.52 4.37 -23.41
CA SER A 245 -1.30 4.68 -24.15
C SER A 245 -0.80 3.45 -24.94
N GLU A 246 0.02 3.66 -25.96
CA GLU A 246 0.60 2.55 -26.74
C GLU A 246 1.36 1.57 -25.84
N ASP A 247 2.13 2.07 -24.86
CA ASP A 247 2.85 1.25 -23.89
C ASP A 247 1.89 0.40 -23.03
N GLN A 248 0.82 0.99 -22.53
CA GLN A 248 -0.21 0.28 -21.76
C GLN A 248 -0.91 -0.79 -22.62
N GLN A 249 -1.22 -0.48 -23.88
CA GLN A 249 -1.79 -1.47 -24.81
C GLN A 249 -0.83 -2.65 -25.02
N GLN A 250 0.46 -2.39 -25.23
CA GLN A 250 1.47 -3.44 -25.37
C GLN A 250 1.58 -4.30 -24.12
N GLN A 251 1.61 -3.68 -22.93
CA GLN A 251 1.63 -4.41 -21.65
C GLN A 251 0.38 -5.29 -21.47
N MET A 252 -0.80 -4.81 -21.87
CA MET A 252 -2.02 -5.62 -21.84
C MET A 252 -1.96 -6.81 -22.79
N VAL A 253 -1.51 -6.62 -24.04
CA VAL A 253 -1.33 -7.72 -25.00
C VAL A 253 -0.37 -8.76 -24.44
N GLN A 254 0.74 -8.33 -23.86
CA GLN A 254 1.70 -9.22 -23.20
C GLN A 254 1.05 -9.96 -22.02
N LEU A 255 0.25 -9.26 -21.20
CA LEU A 255 -0.45 -9.87 -20.06
C LEU A 255 -1.34 -11.04 -20.51
N PHE A 256 -2.20 -10.83 -21.51
CA PHE A 256 -3.11 -11.88 -22.00
C PHE A 256 -2.41 -12.99 -22.79
N SER A 257 -1.19 -12.74 -23.25
CA SER A 257 -0.35 -13.74 -23.91
C SER A 257 0.38 -14.65 -22.90
N ARG A 258 0.41 -14.29 -21.60
CA ARG A 258 1.08 -15.08 -20.56
C ARG A 258 0.27 -16.31 -20.17
N ARG A 259 0.97 -17.45 -20.07
CA ARG A 259 0.45 -18.74 -19.59
C ARG A 259 -0.16 -18.66 -18.17
N SER A 260 0.29 -17.72 -17.35
CA SER A 260 -0.27 -17.49 -16.00
C SER A 260 -1.72 -17.00 -16.00
N MET A 261 -2.21 -16.50 -17.14
CA MET A 261 -3.62 -16.15 -17.34
C MET A 261 -4.49 -17.36 -17.72
N ASP A 262 -3.88 -18.52 -18.03
CA ASP A 262 -4.62 -19.75 -18.33
C ASP A 262 -5.42 -20.25 -17.12
N PHE A 263 -5.02 -19.88 -15.89
CA PHE A 263 -5.81 -20.15 -14.67
C PHE A 263 -7.23 -19.54 -14.74
N PHE A 264 -7.40 -18.41 -15.44
CA PHE A 264 -8.70 -17.78 -15.67
C PHE A 264 -9.36 -18.23 -16.98
N ARG A 265 -8.66 -18.99 -17.82
CA ARG A 265 -9.22 -19.65 -19.02
C ARG A 265 -9.77 -21.02 -18.63
N VAL A 266 -10.82 -21.04 -17.81
CA VAL A 266 -11.63 -22.26 -17.68
C VAL A 266 -12.54 -22.35 -18.91
N SER A 267 -12.43 -23.47 -19.62
CA SER A 267 -13.27 -23.84 -20.77
C SER A 267 -14.75 -23.62 -20.45
N ALA A 268 -15.45 -22.93 -21.34
CA ALA A 268 -16.91 -22.83 -21.29
C ALA A 268 -17.49 -24.25 -21.12
N PRO A 269 -18.43 -24.48 -20.18
CA PRO A 269 -19.10 -25.77 -20.09
C PRO A 269 -19.73 -26.05 -21.45
N GLN A 270 -19.36 -27.18 -22.06
CA GLN A 270 -20.07 -27.65 -23.23
C GLN A 270 -21.52 -27.86 -22.81
N VAL A 271 -22.40 -27.05 -23.37
CA VAL A 271 -23.84 -27.27 -23.30
C VAL A 271 -24.08 -28.62 -23.93
N ILE A 272 -24.24 -29.67 -23.11
CA ILE A 272 -24.75 -30.95 -23.58
C ILE A 272 -26.23 -30.72 -23.84
N SER A 273 -26.55 -30.42 -25.09
CA SER A 273 -27.92 -30.51 -25.61
C SER A 273 -28.31 -31.98 -25.64
N SER A 274 -29.26 -32.35 -24.78
CA SER A 274 -30.06 -33.57 -24.86
C SER A 274 -31.52 -33.20 -24.83
#